data_AF-A0A017T189-F1
#
_entry.id   AF-A0A017T189-F1
#
_cell.length_a   1.000
_cell.length_b   1.000
_cell.length_c   1.000
_cell.angle_alpha   90.00
_cell.angle_beta   90.00
_cell.angle_gamma   90.00
#
_symmetry.space_group_name_H-M   'P 1'
#
loop_
_entity.id
_entity.type
_entity.pdbx_description
1 polymer ?
#
loop_
_entity_poly.entity_id
_entity_poly.type
_entity_poly.pdbx_seq_one_letter_code
_entity_poly.pdbx_strand_id
1 'polypeptide(L)'
;MRKLHDELAMLPPDQTLDVLLNAVQAAKAEQDEDEAVLRLVRLSSLLGEHEGPRAVDALVDVLASEHPEARRAAGEELEGLAYDRFKEVAQGVERALARLPAGSPALYELPYLIAEVPEPGVTKLLAMFLKHSDADAVSAAIEALVEIGDPGSAALLRPLVGDKRTVEMEDDSSDATSDVTLGELAEEALGMLSPYEDDEEEERS
;
A
#
# COMPACT_ATOMS: atom_id res chain seq x y z
N MET A 1 -0.50 34.91 -2.65
CA MET A 1 0.30 33.79 -3.18
C MET A 1 1.73 33.83 -2.63
N ARG A 2 2.63 34.71 -3.09
CA ARG A 2 4.03 34.78 -2.59
C ARG A 2 4.17 35.00 -1.07
N LYS A 3 3.31 35.85 -0.49
CA LYS A 3 3.34 36.19 0.94
C LYS A 3 2.98 35.01 1.87
N LEU A 4 2.03 34.16 1.45
CA LEU A 4 1.66 32.96 2.23
C LEU A 4 2.76 31.90 2.17
N HIS A 5 3.41 31.77 1.01
CA HIS A 5 4.55 30.87 0.84
C HIS A 5 5.75 31.32 1.71
N ASP A 6 6.04 32.62 1.72
CA ASP A 6 7.10 33.18 2.59
C ASP A 6 6.75 33.02 4.08
N GLU A 7 5.48 33.15 4.46
CA GLU A 7 5.00 32.94 5.84
C GLU A 7 5.08 31.47 6.27
N LEU A 8 4.72 30.51 5.39
CA LEU A 8 4.88 29.07 5.62
C LEU A 8 6.35 28.65 5.73
N ALA A 9 7.22 29.20 4.88
CA ALA A 9 8.66 28.90 4.92
C ALA A 9 9.37 29.41 6.18
N MET A 10 8.75 30.34 6.93
CA MET A 10 9.27 30.86 8.20
C MET A 10 8.73 30.12 9.43
N LEU A 11 7.78 29.19 9.26
CA LEU A 11 7.26 28.40 10.38
C LEU A 11 8.24 27.32 10.80
N PRO A 12 8.31 26.98 12.11
CA PRO A 12 8.97 25.78 12.56
C PRO A 12 8.37 24.53 11.90
N PRO A 13 9.16 23.50 11.58
CA PRO A 13 8.70 22.30 10.88
C PRO A 13 7.42 21.66 11.46
N ASP A 14 7.33 21.59 12.79
CA ASP A 14 6.16 21.03 13.47
C ASP A 14 4.88 21.86 13.24
N GLN A 15 4.99 23.19 13.18
CA GLN A 15 3.85 24.07 12.93
C GLN A 15 3.42 24.03 11.47
N THR A 16 4.37 23.93 10.55
CA THR A 16 4.07 23.68 9.13
C THR A 16 3.31 22.37 8.98
N LEU A 17 3.77 21.31 9.64
CA LEU A 17 3.09 20.02 9.61
C LEU A 17 1.68 20.10 10.21
N ASP A 18 1.47 20.80 11.32
CA ASP A 18 0.13 21.04 11.88
C ASP A 18 -0.80 21.70 10.84
N VAL A 19 -0.31 22.68 10.08
CA VAL A 19 -1.08 23.35 9.02
C VAL A 19 -1.40 22.37 7.89
N LEU A 20 -0.43 21.56 7.45
CA LEU A 20 -0.64 20.56 6.40
C LEU A 20 -1.67 19.51 6.81
N LEU A 21 -1.58 18.98 8.04
CA LEU A 21 -2.54 17.98 8.53
C LEU A 21 -3.97 18.55 8.55
N ASN A 22 -4.13 19.79 9.00
CA ASN A 22 -5.44 20.45 8.99
C ASN A 22 -5.94 20.67 7.55
N ALA A 23 -5.04 21.00 6.62
CA ALA A 23 -5.38 21.17 5.21
C ALA A 23 -5.80 19.85 4.55
N VAL A 24 -5.20 18.71 4.92
CA VAL A 24 -5.65 17.38 4.48
C VAL A 24 -7.08 17.13 4.92
N GLN A 25 -7.40 17.36 6.20
CA GLN A 25 -8.76 17.17 6.69
C GLN A 25 -9.77 18.11 6.00
N ALA A 26 -9.37 19.36 5.74
CA ALA A 26 -10.21 20.30 5.01
C ALA A 26 -10.43 19.87 3.54
N ALA A 27 -9.39 19.35 2.87
CA ALA A 27 -9.50 18.86 1.50
C ALA A 27 -10.37 17.61 1.40
N LYS A 28 -10.29 16.69 2.37
CA LYS A 28 -11.18 15.51 2.45
C LYS A 28 -12.65 15.87 2.70
N ALA A 29 -12.91 17.03 3.28
CA ALA A 29 -14.26 17.54 3.55
C ALA A 29 -14.76 18.53 2.47
N GLU A 30 -13.97 18.77 1.42
CA GLU A 30 -14.32 19.67 0.32
C GLU A 30 -15.45 19.05 -0.52
N GLN A 31 -16.41 19.87 -0.93
CA GLN A 31 -17.59 19.41 -1.69
C GLN A 31 -17.36 19.45 -3.20
N ASP A 32 -16.46 20.32 -3.64
CA ASP A 32 -16.01 20.36 -5.02
C ASP A 32 -14.93 19.27 -5.21
N GLU A 33 -15.30 18.18 -5.87
CA GLU A 33 -14.44 17.02 -6.07
C GLU A 33 -13.14 17.39 -6.81
N ASP A 34 -13.21 18.25 -7.84
CA ASP A 34 -12.02 18.67 -8.59
C ASP A 34 -11.04 19.45 -7.71
N GLU A 35 -11.58 20.33 -6.86
CA GLU A 35 -10.79 21.10 -5.89
C GLU A 35 -10.24 20.19 -4.78
N ALA A 36 -11.02 19.21 -4.30
CA ALA A 36 -10.59 18.23 -3.31
C ALA A 36 -9.38 17.44 -3.83
N VAL A 37 -9.50 16.91 -5.04
CA VAL A 37 -8.42 16.17 -5.73
C VAL A 37 -7.19 17.05 -5.90
N LEU A 38 -7.34 18.26 -6.45
CA LEU A 38 -6.23 19.17 -6.67
C LEU A 38 -5.48 19.48 -5.36
N ARG A 39 -6.22 19.73 -4.28
CA ARG A 39 -5.62 20.00 -2.97
C ARG A 39 -4.89 18.79 -2.41
N LEU A 40 -5.51 17.62 -2.43
CA LEU A 40 -4.91 16.40 -1.91
C LEU A 40 -3.63 16.04 -2.66
N VAL A 41 -3.62 16.13 -3.99
CA VAL A 41 -2.41 15.91 -4.80
C VAL A 41 -1.28 16.86 -4.40
N ARG A 42 -1.59 18.15 -4.19
CA ARG A 42 -0.57 19.13 -3.77
C ARG A 42 -0.09 18.91 -2.33
N LEU A 43 -1.00 18.50 -1.45
CA LEU A 43 -0.67 18.20 -0.07
C LEU A 43 0.21 16.95 0.03
N SER A 44 0.01 15.93 -0.81
CA SER A 44 0.88 14.75 -0.87
C SER A 44 2.35 15.16 -1.10
N SER A 45 2.63 15.96 -2.13
CA SER A 45 4.01 16.39 -2.39
C SER A 45 4.62 17.21 -1.25
N LEU A 46 3.83 18.11 -0.63
CA LEU A 46 4.33 18.87 0.52
C LEU A 46 4.59 17.96 1.74
N LEU A 47 3.76 16.94 1.96
CA LEU A 47 3.96 15.97 3.04
C LEU A 47 5.17 15.07 2.78
N GLY A 48 5.46 14.71 1.53
CA GLY A 48 6.65 13.94 1.14
C GLY A 48 7.97 14.65 1.47
N GLU A 49 7.98 15.99 1.49
CA GLU A 49 9.13 16.79 1.91
C GLU A 49 9.39 16.76 3.43
N HIS A 50 8.45 16.24 4.23
CA HIS A 50 8.54 16.22 5.67
C HIS A 50 8.99 14.88 6.25
N GLU A 51 9.73 14.97 7.35
CA GLU A 51 10.14 13.81 8.13
C GLU A 51 9.21 13.55 9.30
N GLY A 52 9.13 12.29 9.67
CA GLY A 52 8.52 11.83 10.90
C GLY A 52 7.19 11.10 10.70
N PRO A 53 6.76 10.37 11.74
CA PRO A 53 5.61 9.47 11.68
C PRO A 53 4.31 10.17 11.28
N ARG A 54 4.17 11.45 11.60
CA ARG A 54 2.99 12.26 11.29
C ARG A 54 2.83 12.54 9.80
N ALA A 55 3.94 12.74 9.08
CA ALA A 55 3.91 12.96 7.63
C ALA A 55 3.52 11.68 6.90
N VAL A 56 4.14 10.55 7.28
CA VAL A 56 3.78 9.22 6.78
C VAL A 56 2.31 8.89 7.05
N ASP A 57 1.83 9.10 8.29
CA ASP A 57 0.43 8.81 8.64
C ASP A 57 -0.55 9.64 7.80
N ALA A 58 -0.20 10.89 7.49
CA ALA A 58 -1.00 11.78 6.66
C ALA A 58 -1.00 11.36 5.18
N LEU A 59 0.15 10.95 4.64
CA LEU A 59 0.21 10.39 3.29
C LEU A 59 -0.65 9.13 3.18
N VAL A 60 -0.62 8.25 4.19
CA VAL A 60 -1.52 7.09 4.25
C VAL A 60 -3.00 7.52 4.31
N ASP A 61 -3.33 8.61 5.02
CA ASP A 61 -4.70 9.15 5.03
C ASP A 61 -5.16 9.71 3.68
N VAL A 62 -4.23 10.18 2.85
CA VAL A 62 -4.50 10.59 1.46
C VAL A 62 -4.57 9.37 0.53
N LEU A 63 -3.72 8.36 0.74
CA LEU A 63 -3.81 7.06 0.06
C LEU A 63 -5.15 6.34 0.34
N ALA A 64 -5.77 6.61 1.48
CA ALA A 64 -7.11 6.11 1.81
C ALA A 64 -8.26 6.95 1.21
N SER A 65 -7.96 7.85 0.26
CA SER A 65 -8.97 8.67 -0.43
C SER A 65 -9.74 7.88 -1.49
N GLU A 66 -11.00 8.21 -1.72
CA GLU A 66 -11.79 7.67 -2.83
C GLU A 66 -11.27 8.12 -4.20
N HIS A 67 -10.46 9.19 -4.25
CA HIS A 67 -9.98 9.79 -5.49
C HIS A 67 -8.68 9.14 -5.99
N PRO A 68 -8.70 8.45 -7.15
CA PRO A 68 -7.53 7.72 -7.67
C PRO A 68 -6.28 8.60 -7.87
N GLU A 69 -6.44 9.83 -8.35
CA GLU A 69 -5.33 10.75 -8.58
C GLU A 69 -4.63 11.18 -7.28
N ALA A 70 -5.41 11.37 -6.21
CA ALA A 70 -4.87 11.70 -4.89
C ALA A 70 -4.12 10.50 -4.29
N ARG A 71 -4.68 9.28 -4.46
CA ARG A 71 -4.02 8.05 -4.03
C ARG A 71 -2.69 7.84 -4.74
N ARG A 72 -2.68 7.94 -6.07
CA ARG A 72 -1.45 7.84 -6.86
C ARG A 72 -0.38 8.83 -6.39
N ALA A 73 -0.75 10.10 -6.19
CA ALA A 73 0.19 11.10 -5.70
C ALA A 73 0.73 10.77 -4.29
N ALA A 74 -0.11 10.29 -3.37
CA ALA A 74 0.34 9.87 -2.04
C ALA A 74 1.21 8.62 -2.09
N GLY A 75 0.89 7.67 -2.97
CA GLY A 75 1.66 6.45 -3.21
C GLY A 75 3.06 6.75 -3.73
N GLU A 76 3.18 7.60 -4.75
CA GLU A 76 4.47 8.04 -5.30
C GLU A 76 5.39 8.65 -4.23
N GLU A 77 4.83 9.50 -3.35
CA GLU A 77 5.61 10.11 -2.25
C GLU A 77 5.96 9.07 -1.18
N LEU A 78 5.05 8.18 -0.79
CA LEU A 78 5.30 7.11 0.17
C LEU A 78 6.36 6.11 -0.34
N GLU A 79 6.35 5.78 -1.63
CA GLU A 79 7.34 4.93 -2.27
C GLU A 79 8.72 5.58 -2.20
N GLY A 80 8.84 6.85 -2.60
CA GLY A 80 10.08 7.61 -2.47
C GLY A 80 10.60 7.64 -1.03
N LEU A 81 9.72 7.90 -0.07
CA LEU A 81 10.05 7.83 1.36
C LEU A 81 10.48 6.43 1.80
N ALA A 82 9.90 5.37 1.25
CA ALA A 82 10.23 4.01 1.61
C ALA A 82 11.63 3.62 1.08
N TYR A 83 12.01 4.07 -0.11
CA TYR A 83 13.37 3.91 -0.64
C TYR A 83 14.43 4.59 0.23
N ASP A 84 14.15 5.81 0.73
CA ASP A 84 15.12 6.55 1.54
C ASP A 84 15.11 6.13 3.02
N ARG A 85 13.92 5.83 3.55
CA ARG A 85 13.64 5.73 4.99
C ARG A 85 12.62 4.63 5.30
N PHE A 86 12.83 3.44 4.74
CA PHE A 86 11.92 2.29 4.88
C PHE A 86 11.39 2.05 6.29
N LYS A 87 12.23 2.11 7.31
CA LYS A 87 11.81 1.88 8.71
C LYS A 87 10.70 2.83 9.15
N GLU A 88 10.74 4.08 8.72
CA GLU A 88 9.74 5.09 9.06
C GLU A 88 8.39 4.79 8.39
N VAL A 89 8.43 4.44 7.09
CA VAL A 89 7.25 4.02 6.33
C VAL A 89 6.68 2.73 6.88
N ALA A 90 7.50 1.72 7.16
CA ALA A 90 7.07 0.45 7.75
C ALA A 90 6.33 0.67 9.07
N GLN A 91 6.81 1.55 9.94
CA GLN A 91 6.12 1.90 11.18
C GLN A 91 4.79 2.63 10.93
N GLY A 92 4.69 3.44 9.88
CA GLY A 92 3.43 4.04 9.42
C GLY A 92 2.43 2.99 8.94
N VAL A 93 2.89 2.02 8.16
CA VAL A 93 2.07 0.89 7.69
C VAL A 93 1.57 0.03 8.85
N GLU A 94 2.41 -0.25 9.85
CA GLU A 94 1.99 -0.94 11.08
C GLU A 94 0.86 -0.18 11.80
N ARG A 95 0.95 1.16 11.89
CA ARG A 95 -0.12 2.00 12.47
C ARG A 95 -1.36 2.00 11.58
N ALA A 96 -1.21 2.00 10.26
CA ALA A 96 -2.29 1.95 9.29
C ALA A 96 -3.13 0.67 9.44
N LEU A 97 -2.46 -0.48 9.47
CA LEU A 97 -3.08 -1.80 9.72
C LEU A 97 -3.86 -1.85 11.03
N ALA A 98 -3.44 -1.10 12.05
CA ALA A 98 -4.13 -1.07 13.33
C ALA A 98 -5.36 -0.13 13.36
N ARG A 99 -5.47 0.83 12.44
CA ARG A 99 -6.43 1.94 12.53
C ARG A 99 -7.40 2.05 11.36
N LEU A 100 -7.01 1.63 10.16
CA LEU A 100 -7.84 1.79 8.97
C LEU A 100 -8.99 0.77 8.99
N PRO A 101 -10.20 1.18 8.57
CA PRO A 101 -11.32 0.26 8.44
C PRO A 101 -11.09 -0.70 7.26
N ALA A 102 -11.69 -1.89 7.32
CA ALA A 102 -11.77 -2.76 6.15
C ALA A 102 -12.48 -2.06 4.98
N GLY A 103 -12.05 -2.34 3.76
CA GLY A 103 -12.45 -1.65 2.53
C GLY A 103 -11.73 -0.32 2.29
N SER A 104 -10.74 0.04 3.12
CA SER A 104 -9.93 1.23 2.88
C SER A 104 -9.02 1.03 1.67
N PRO A 105 -9.03 1.92 0.65
CA PRO A 105 -8.16 1.81 -0.52
C PRO A 105 -6.67 1.67 -0.18
N ALA A 106 -6.20 2.38 0.85
CA ALA A 106 -4.82 2.26 1.32
C ALA A 106 -4.45 0.84 1.79
N LEU A 107 -5.38 0.05 2.35
CA LEU A 107 -5.07 -1.31 2.78
C LEU A 107 -4.83 -2.25 1.59
N TYR A 108 -5.46 -1.96 0.46
CA TYR A 108 -5.26 -2.67 -0.81
C TYR A 108 -3.98 -2.22 -1.51
N GLU A 109 -3.68 -0.91 -1.53
CA GLU A 109 -2.52 -0.39 -2.29
C GLU A 109 -1.17 -0.53 -1.56
N LEU A 110 -1.15 -0.47 -0.22
CA LEU A 110 0.10 -0.51 0.54
C LEU A 110 0.95 -1.77 0.31
N PRO A 111 0.39 -3.00 0.18
CA PRO A 111 1.16 -4.20 -0.15
C PRO A 111 2.02 -4.07 -1.42
N TYR A 112 1.44 -3.57 -2.52
CA TYR A 112 2.18 -3.37 -3.77
C TYR A 112 3.27 -2.31 -3.61
N LEU A 113 2.93 -1.19 -2.97
CA LEU A 113 3.88 -0.10 -2.73
C LEU A 113 5.13 -0.57 -1.98
N ILE A 114 4.95 -1.35 -0.91
CA ILE A 114 6.10 -1.84 -0.13
C ILE A 114 6.86 -2.98 -0.83
N ALA A 115 6.22 -3.71 -1.75
CA ALA A 115 6.85 -4.79 -2.51
C ALA A 115 7.91 -4.28 -3.49
N GLU A 116 7.72 -3.07 -4.01
CA GLU A 116 8.70 -2.39 -4.89
C GLU A 116 10.01 -2.02 -4.17
N VAL A 117 10.02 -2.02 -2.84
CA VAL A 117 11.17 -1.57 -2.06
C VAL A 117 12.13 -2.74 -1.78
N PRO A 118 13.43 -2.67 -2.16
CA PRO A 118 14.37 -3.77 -2.00
C PRO A 118 14.91 -3.91 -0.57
N GLU A 119 14.00 -3.99 0.41
CA GLU A 119 14.32 -3.97 1.84
C GLU A 119 13.97 -5.31 2.51
N PRO A 120 14.88 -5.92 3.30
CA PRO A 120 14.62 -7.22 3.93
C PRO A 120 13.40 -7.27 4.86
N GLY A 121 12.92 -6.11 5.32
CA GLY A 121 11.75 -6.00 6.19
C GLY A 121 10.41 -6.11 5.48
N VAL A 122 10.37 -6.04 4.14
CA VAL A 122 9.13 -6.05 3.33
C VAL A 122 8.32 -7.32 3.55
N THR A 123 8.94 -8.49 3.43
CA THR A 123 8.26 -9.79 3.62
C THR A 123 7.60 -9.91 5.00
N LYS A 124 8.25 -9.36 6.04
CA LYS A 124 7.69 -9.33 7.39
C LYS A 124 6.46 -8.43 7.48
N LEU A 125 6.47 -7.30 6.79
CA LEU A 125 5.36 -6.36 6.76
C LEU A 125 4.18 -6.93 5.96
N LEU A 126 4.42 -7.55 4.81
CA LEU A 126 3.40 -8.29 4.05
C LEU A 126 2.77 -9.42 4.87
N ALA A 127 3.56 -10.14 5.68
CA ALA A 127 3.03 -11.14 6.60
C ALA A 127 2.06 -10.59 7.68
N MET A 128 2.05 -9.27 7.92
CA MET A 128 1.06 -8.62 8.78
C MET A 128 -0.26 -8.39 8.04
N PHE A 129 -0.21 -8.01 6.76
CA PHE A 129 -1.40 -7.89 5.90
C PHE A 129 -2.15 -9.22 5.76
N LEU A 130 -1.43 -10.34 5.61
CA LEU A 130 -2.04 -11.68 5.53
C LEU A 130 -2.89 -12.06 6.76
N LYS A 131 -2.72 -11.35 7.89
CA LYS A 131 -3.48 -11.56 9.13
C LYS A 131 -4.60 -10.55 9.32
N HIS A 132 -4.75 -9.61 8.40
CA HIS A 132 -5.75 -8.55 8.49
C HIS A 132 -7.16 -9.11 8.26
N SER A 133 -8.17 -8.47 8.85
CA SER A 133 -9.57 -8.91 8.71
C SER A 133 -10.15 -8.59 7.34
N ASP A 134 -9.62 -7.55 6.69
CA ASP A 134 -9.98 -7.13 5.34
C ASP A 134 -9.48 -8.15 4.31
N ALA A 135 -10.36 -8.61 3.43
CA ALA A 135 -10.03 -9.61 2.42
C ALA A 135 -9.19 -9.02 1.29
N ASP A 136 -9.49 -7.79 0.87
CA ASP A 136 -8.76 -7.12 -0.23
C ASP A 136 -7.31 -6.84 0.17
N ALA A 137 -7.09 -6.45 1.43
CA ALA A 137 -5.75 -6.28 2.00
C ALA A 137 -4.93 -7.58 2.03
N VAL A 138 -5.60 -8.72 2.26
CA VAL A 138 -4.95 -10.03 2.26
C VAL A 138 -4.66 -10.46 0.82
N SER A 139 -5.60 -10.26 -0.11
CA SER A 139 -5.41 -10.55 -1.55
C SER A 139 -4.20 -9.82 -2.11
N ALA A 140 -4.16 -8.49 -1.91
CA ALA A 140 -3.05 -7.65 -2.35
C ALA A 140 -1.69 -8.11 -1.78
N ALA A 141 -1.68 -8.58 -0.52
CA ALA A 141 -0.46 -9.12 0.07
C ALA A 141 -0.06 -10.51 -0.47
N ILE A 142 -1.01 -11.34 -0.90
CA ILE A 142 -0.71 -12.60 -1.60
C ILE A 142 -0.06 -12.28 -2.94
N GLU A 143 -0.65 -11.40 -3.73
CA GLU A 143 -0.14 -11.00 -5.05
C GLU A 143 1.24 -10.35 -4.95
N ALA A 144 1.42 -9.40 -4.02
CA ALA A 144 2.71 -8.77 -3.76
C ALA A 144 3.80 -9.79 -3.40
N LEU A 145 3.48 -10.84 -2.64
CA LEU A 145 4.44 -11.91 -2.33
C LEU A 145 4.79 -12.77 -3.55
N VAL A 146 3.85 -12.98 -4.45
CA VAL A 146 4.09 -13.67 -5.74
C VAL A 146 4.98 -12.82 -6.64
N GLU A 147 4.71 -11.52 -6.73
CA GLU A 147 5.49 -10.58 -7.53
C GLU A 147 6.94 -10.46 -7.05
N ILE A 148 7.17 -10.46 -5.74
CA ILE A 148 8.52 -10.55 -5.16
C ILE A 148 9.22 -11.85 -5.59
N GLY A 149 8.47 -12.94 -5.77
CA GLY A 149 8.98 -14.19 -6.31
C GLY A 149 9.93 -14.97 -5.38
N ASP A 150 10.00 -14.64 -4.08
CA ASP A 150 10.80 -15.38 -3.10
C ASP A 150 10.08 -16.67 -2.68
N PRO A 151 10.60 -17.87 -3.02
CA PRO A 151 10.01 -19.14 -2.60
C PRO A 151 9.88 -19.29 -1.09
N GLY A 152 10.68 -18.57 -0.31
CA GLY A 152 10.58 -18.51 1.15
C GLY A 152 9.22 -18.01 1.66
N SER A 153 8.52 -17.22 0.85
CA SER A 153 7.19 -16.68 1.17
C SER A 153 6.10 -17.75 1.20
N ALA A 154 6.32 -18.93 0.60
CA ALA A 154 5.35 -20.02 0.60
C ALA A 154 4.91 -20.44 2.02
N ALA A 155 5.81 -20.38 3.00
CA ALA A 155 5.46 -20.72 4.39
C ALA A 155 4.42 -19.76 5.00
N LEU A 156 4.36 -18.52 4.52
CA LEU A 156 3.43 -17.48 4.98
C LEU A 156 2.02 -17.67 4.40
N LEU A 157 1.92 -18.26 3.20
CA LEU A 157 0.66 -18.44 2.48
C LEU A 157 -0.10 -19.72 2.89
N ARG A 158 0.61 -20.77 3.30
CA ARG A 158 0.01 -22.05 3.73
C ARG A 158 -1.15 -21.92 4.75
N PRO A 159 -1.11 -21.02 5.76
CA PRO A 159 -2.22 -20.85 6.69
C PRO A 159 -3.50 -20.31 6.07
N LEU A 160 -3.43 -19.68 4.89
CA LEU A 160 -4.58 -19.14 4.17
C LEU A 160 -5.29 -20.19 3.32
N VAL A 161 -4.68 -21.37 3.14
CA VAL A 161 -5.32 -22.49 2.43
C VAL A 161 -6.65 -22.83 3.09
N GLY A 162 -7.72 -22.77 2.30
CA GLY A 162 -9.09 -23.00 2.77
C GLY A 162 -9.77 -21.79 3.41
N ASP A 163 -9.14 -20.62 3.46
CA ASP A 163 -9.83 -19.36 3.80
C ASP A 163 -11.01 -19.14 2.84
N LYS A 164 -12.18 -18.84 3.39
CA LYS A 164 -13.46 -18.73 2.68
C LYS A 164 -13.91 -17.30 2.45
N ARG A 165 -13.14 -16.32 2.89
CA ARG A 165 -13.35 -14.93 2.50
C ARG A 165 -13.13 -14.82 0.99
N THR A 166 -13.98 -14.01 0.35
CA THR A 166 -13.98 -13.80 -1.10
C THR A 166 -13.51 -12.39 -1.42
N VAL A 167 -12.89 -12.25 -2.58
CA VAL A 167 -12.54 -10.97 -3.20
C VAL A 167 -13.00 -11.00 -4.66
N GLU A 168 -13.34 -9.83 -5.20
CA GLU A 168 -13.67 -9.68 -6.61
C GLU A 168 -12.38 -9.52 -7.41
N MET A 169 -12.14 -10.41 -8.36
CA MET A 169 -11.00 -10.36 -9.28
C MET A 169 -11.47 -9.94 -10.66
N GLU A 170 -10.75 -9.01 -11.29
CA GLU A 170 -10.96 -8.68 -12.72
C GLU A 170 -10.53 -9.87 -13.59
N ASP A 171 -11.38 -10.29 -14.54
CA ASP A 171 -11.03 -11.31 -15.51
C ASP A 171 -10.25 -10.67 -16.67
N ASP A 172 -9.00 -11.08 -16.87
CA ASP A 172 -8.16 -10.61 -17.99
C ASP A 172 -8.80 -10.85 -19.38
N SER A 173 -9.80 -11.73 -19.45
CA SER A 173 -10.48 -12.16 -20.67
C SER A 173 -11.73 -11.35 -21.00
N SER A 174 -12.30 -10.61 -20.03
CA SER A 174 -13.61 -9.98 -20.19
C SER A 174 -13.84 -8.84 -19.18
N ASP A 175 -14.78 -7.93 -19.47
CA ASP A 175 -15.20 -6.90 -18.50
C ASP A 175 -16.00 -7.48 -17.30
N ALA A 176 -15.90 -8.79 -17.03
CA ALA A 176 -16.57 -9.47 -15.93
C ALA A 176 -15.62 -9.62 -14.74
N THR A 177 -16.14 -9.45 -13.53
CA THR A 177 -15.44 -9.84 -12.31
C THR A 177 -15.82 -11.26 -11.92
N SER A 178 -14.91 -11.96 -11.24
CA SER A 178 -15.17 -13.26 -10.65
C SER A 178 -14.85 -13.25 -9.16
N ASP A 179 -15.69 -13.90 -8.36
CA ASP A 179 -15.44 -14.08 -6.94
C ASP A 179 -14.45 -15.24 -6.76
N VAL A 180 -13.31 -14.96 -6.15
CA VAL A 180 -12.30 -15.96 -5.79
C VAL A 180 -12.12 -15.95 -4.29
N THR A 181 -11.94 -17.13 -3.68
CA THR A 181 -11.63 -17.20 -2.26
C THR A 181 -10.14 -16.92 -2.00
N LEU A 182 -9.83 -16.32 -0.86
CA LEU A 182 -8.43 -16.15 -0.43
C LEU A 182 -7.68 -17.49 -0.34
N GLY A 183 -8.40 -18.58 -0.06
CA GLY A 183 -7.83 -19.93 -0.08
C GLY A 183 -7.41 -20.39 -1.47
N GLU A 184 -8.22 -20.10 -2.50
CA GLU A 184 -7.87 -20.39 -3.90
C GLU A 184 -6.68 -19.54 -4.35
N LEU A 185 -6.66 -18.24 -4.04
CA LEU A 185 -5.53 -17.36 -4.32
C LEU A 185 -4.24 -17.85 -3.63
N ALA A 186 -4.33 -18.28 -2.37
CA ALA A 186 -3.19 -18.82 -1.67
C ALA A 186 -2.67 -20.14 -2.28
N GLU A 187 -3.56 -21.01 -2.75
CA GLU A 187 -3.18 -22.25 -3.45
C GLU A 187 -2.47 -21.96 -4.78
N GLU A 188 -2.99 -21.01 -5.56
CA GLU A 188 -2.37 -20.57 -6.80
C GLU A 188 -0.98 -19.95 -6.57
N ALA A 189 -0.88 -19.02 -5.63
CA ALA A 189 0.38 -18.39 -5.25
C ALA A 189 1.42 -19.39 -4.74
N LEU A 190 1.01 -20.43 -4.00
CA LEU A 190 1.91 -21.52 -3.60
C LEU A 190 2.44 -22.32 -4.80
N GLY A 191 1.63 -22.50 -5.85
CA GLY A 191 2.06 -23.11 -7.11
C GLY A 191 3.11 -22.27 -7.83
N MET A 192 2.90 -20.95 -7.89
CA MET A 192 3.83 -20.01 -8.53
C MET A 192 5.16 -19.86 -7.79
N LEU A 193 5.13 -19.93 -6.45
CA LEU A 193 6.32 -19.84 -5.59
C LEU A 193 7.01 -21.19 -5.37
N SER A 194 6.48 -22.28 -5.93
CA SER A 194 7.18 -23.57 -5.90
C SER A 194 8.47 -23.42 -6.71
N PRO A 195 9.63 -23.88 -6.18
CA PRO A 195 10.80 -24.01 -7.03
C PRO A 195 10.41 -24.87 -8.25
N TYR A 196 10.72 -24.40 -9.45
CA TYR A 196 10.69 -25.25 -10.64
C TYR A 196 11.59 -26.45 -10.31
N GLU A 197 11.01 -27.66 -10.25
CA GLU A 197 11.82 -28.85 -10.34
C GLU A 197 12.44 -28.79 -11.74
N ASP A 198 13.74 -28.50 -11.83
CA ASP A 198 14.48 -28.61 -13.07
C ASP A 198 14.30 -30.05 -13.58
N ASP A 199 13.44 -30.24 -14.57
CA ASP A 199 13.38 -31.43 -15.44
C ASP A 199 14.67 -31.51 -16.31
N GLU A 200 15.85 -31.42 -15.69
CA GLU A 200 17.15 -31.77 -16.29
C GLU A 200 17.57 -33.19 -15.86
N GLU A 201 16.69 -34.16 -16.09
CA GLU A 201 17.08 -35.57 -16.26
C GLU A 201 16.83 -36.04 -17.71
N GLU A 202 17.24 -35.26 -18.72
CA GLU A 202 17.46 -35.79 -20.06
C GLU A 202 18.87 -35.42 -20.56
N GLU A 203 19.63 -36.46 -20.95
CA GLU A 203 21.00 -36.46 -21.49
C GLU A 203 22.18 -36.61 -20.51
N ARG A 204 22.10 -37.59 -19.60
CA ARG A 204 23.28 -38.40 -19.26
C ARG A 204 23.01 -39.89 -19.48
N SER A 205 23.05 -40.32 -20.74
CA SER A 205 23.28 -41.72 -21.12
C SER A 205 23.81 -41.84 -22.54
#